data_AF-A0A371Q0X6-F1
#
_entry.id   AF-A0A371Q0X6-F1
#
_cell.length_a   1.000
_cell.length_b   1.000
_cell.length_c   1.000
_cell.angle_alpha   90.00
_cell.angle_beta   90.00
_cell.angle_gamma   90.00
#
_symmetry.space_group_name_H-M   'P 1'
#
loop_
_entity.id
_entity.type
_entity.pdbx_description
1 polymer ?
#
loop_
_entity_poly.entity_id
_entity_poly.type
_entity_poly.pdbx_seq_one_letter_code
_entity_poly.pdbx_strand_id
1 'polypeptide(L)'
;MRETPRSQGTAGDARSALPRLRSGRALAHNTGTSGSGNPHRSDVRPPHTPRGARDTGQRGRLGTTPPVPRRPTLFPGSVPGPRRFSPLSAGLLCALFFAAITWQVADHGPLRTLDERLGRTIAAGGIGIPSGLAEFFADLGNTVVALPVLAVVMVWAGWQGWRVRHGRQGQGGEKGDRGAGDGGASVRWWVPSLAAGLALAVVPALVVPLKLWLARPGPPQMAGGAHDGFYPSGHGATAAVAYGVAALLLTRGRRRTRADRPATGALTLAVAAGVVLLNVGVGIGLVRRGYHWPLDVLGSWCLAGVLLAVWCAVCDGWSGAGASRSGNRSKSGNRSKTQ
;
A
#
# COMPACT_ATOMS: atom_id res chain seq x y z
N MET A 1 23.64 -22.84 -75.36
CA MET A 1 22.68 -21.71 -75.37
C MET A 1 23.10 -20.79 -74.23
N ARG A 2 23.58 -19.58 -74.61
CA ARG A 2 23.77 -18.33 -73.84
C ARG A 2 24.46 -18.42 -72.46
N GLU A 3 25.71 -17.98 -72.38
CA GLU A 3 26.16 -16.64 -71.91
C GLU A 3 26.57 -16.72 -70.43
N THR A 4 27.68 -16.18 -69.91
CA THR A 4 28.99 -15.69 -70.37
C THR A 4 29.80 -15.45 -69.05
N PRO A 5 31.13 -15.29 -69.11
CA PRO A 5 32.03 -15.52 -67.98
C PRO A 5 32.65 -14.24 -67.34
N ARG A 6 33.44 -14.47 -66.26
CA ARG A 6 34.52 -13.62 -65.68
C ARG A 6 34.08 -12.34 -64.93
N SER A 7 34.86 -11.81 -63.98
CA SER A 7 36.33 -11.84 -63.84
C SER A 7 36.86 -12.00 -62.40
N GLN A 8 37.92 -12.81 -62.31
CA GLN A 8 38.94 -12.80 -61.26
C GLN A 8 39.68 -11.46 -61.17
N GLY A 9 40.30 -11.20 -60.02
CA GLY A 9 41.24 -10.09 -59.85
C GLY A 9 41.85 -10.04 -58.46
N THR A 10 42.85 -10.88 -58.25
CA THR A 10 43.71 -11.08 -57.08
C THR A 10 44.62 -9.87 -56.77
N ALA A 11 45.16 -9.88 -55.54
CA ALA A 11 46.37 -9.20 -54.99
C ALA A 11 46.00 -8.34 -53.78
N GLY A 12 46.74 -8.29 -52.68
CA GLY A 12 48.10 -8.71 -52.36
C GLY A 12 48.50 -7.98 -51.07
N ASP A 13 49.48 -8.52 -50.35
CA ASP A 13 50.05 -8.08 -49.07
C ASP A 13 50.10 -6.58 -48.76
N ALA A 14 49.91 -6.22 -47.48
CA ALA A 14 50.93 -5.52 -46.69
C ALA A 14 50.43 -5.19 -45.27
N ARG A 15 51.32 -5.41 -44.31
CA ARG A 15 51.22 -5.03 -42.90
C ARG A 15 51.49 -3.52 -42.73
N SER A 16 51.00 -2.96 -41.62
CA SER A 16 51.48 -1.73 -40.95
C SER A 16 51.03 -0.37 -41.49
N ALA A 17 50.39 0.43 -40.62
CA ALA A 17 50.64 1.86 -40.37
C ALA A 17 49.36 2.65 -40.02
N LEU A 18 49.23 3.02 -38.74
CA LEU A 18 48.64 4.30 -38.29
C LEU A 18 49.48 5.48 -38.84
N PRO A 19 49.21 6.78 -38.56
CA PRO A 19 48.02 7.48 -38.04
C PRO A 19 47.75 8.79 -38.85
N ARG A 20 46.83 9.66 -38.38
CA ARG A 20 46.86 11.15 -38.32
C ARG A 20 45.44 11.70 -38.58
N LEU A 21 44.92 12.75 -37.93
CA LEU A 21 45.41 13.68 -36.91
C LEU A 21 44.24 14.58 -36.43
N ARG A 22 44.20 14.85 -35.11
CA ARG A 22 44.00 16.15 -34.39
C ARG A 22 42.69 16.94 -34.58
N SER A 23 42.24 17.78 -33.63
CA SER A 23 42.88 18.56 -32.55
C SER A 23 41.82 18.92 -31.48
N GLY A 24 42.11 19.42 -30.27
CA GLY A 24 43.32 20.06 -29.75
C GLY A 24 43.35 19.99 -28.22
N ARG A 25 44.57 19.91 -27.65
CA ARG A 25 45.37 21.01 -27.05
C ARG A 25 44.98 21.22 -25.58
N ALA A 26 45.87 21.40 -24.62
CA ALA A 26 47.34 21.53 -24.50
C ALA A 26 47.55 21.84 -22.99
N LEU A 27 48.68 21.72 -22.30
CA LEU A 27 50.10 21.40 -22.45
C LEU A 27 50.55 21.22 -20.97
N ALA A 28 51.22 20.13 -20.58
CA ALA A 28 52.69 20.01 -20.41
C ALA A 28 53.27 20.91 -19.30
N HIS A 29 54.20 20.49 -18.44
CA HIS A 29 55.36 19.59 -18.57
C HIS A 29 55.60 18.85 -17.21
N ASN A 30 55.93 17.55 -17.11
CA ASN A 30 57.18 16.82 -17.41
C ASN A 30 58.41 17.37 -16.62
N THR A 31 59.31 16.61 -15.98
CA THR A 31 59.73 15.19 -16.06
C THR A 31 60.86 14.91 -15.04
N GLY A 32 61.07 13.62 -14.67
CA GLY A 32 62.40 13.05 -14.30
C GLY A 32 62.65 12.79 -12.81
N THR A 33 62.45 11.58 -12.25
CA THR A 33 63.34 10.39 -12.17
C THR A 33 64.33 10.34 -10.98
N SER A 34 64.11 9.34 -10.12
CA SER A 34 65.01 8.44 -9.39
C SER A 34 66.37 8.88 -8.82
N GLY A 35 66.49 8.82 -7.48
CA GLY A 35 67.47 7.97 -6.79
C GLY A 35 68.84 8.55 -6.37
N SER A 36 69.19 8.29 -5.11
CA SER A 36 70.54 8.17 -4.52
C SER A 36 71.35 9.43 -4.17
N GLY A 37 71.72 9.55 -2.89
CA GLY A 37 72.92 10.26 -2.43
C GLY A 37 72.68 11.51 -1.59
N ASN A 38 73.02 11.45 -0.30
CA ASN A 38 73.20 12.60 0.61
C ASN A 38 74.72 12.86 0.71
N PRO A 39 75.25 14.11 0.70
CA PRO A 39 75.48 14.81 1.99
C PRO A 39 75.60 16.37 1.97
N HIS A 40 75.54 16.94 3.19
CA HIS A 40 76.00 18.28 3.65
C HIS A 40 75.27 19.54 3.14
N ARG A 41 74.93 20.57 3.93
CA ARG A 41 75.44 21.10 5.21
C ARG A 41 74.36 21.94 5.93
N SER A 42 74.60 22.09 7.23
CA SER A 42 73.85 22.66 8.34
C SER A 42 73.47 24.16 8.32
N ASP A 43 72.65 24.52 9.32
CA ASP A 43 72.30 25.84 9.88
C ASP A 43 70.96 26.40 9.34
N VAL A 44 69.87 26.64 10.10
CA VAL A 44 69.71 27.33 11.39
C VAL A 44 68.31 27.02 12.02
N ARG A 45 68.29 26.74 13.33
CA ARG A 45 67.20 26.85 14.35
C ARG A 45 66.00 25.87 14.43
N PRO A 46 65.59 25.48 15.67
CA PRO A 46 64.48 24.56 15.95
C PRO A 46 63.10 25.27 16.03
N PRO A 47 61.99 24.57 15.70
CA PRO A 47 60.64 25.02 16.06
C PRO A 47 60.39 24.85 17.57
N HIS A 48 60.04 25.96 18.20
CA HIS A 48 59.64 26.09 19.59
C HIS A 48 58.17 25.66 19.76
N THR A 49 57.92 24.88 20.83
CA THR A 49 56.63 24.60 21.54
C THR A 49 55.91 23.26 21.28
N PRO A 50 55.34 22.65 22.34
CA PRO A 50 55.44 21.22 22.61
C PRO A 50 54.12 20.44 22.53
N ARG A 51 54.24 19.14 22.24
CA ARG A 51 53.18 18.12 22.40
C ARG A 51 52.65 18.08 23.83
N GLY A 52 51.34 17.83 23.96
CA GLY A 52 50.74 17.31 25.18
C GLY A 52 49.45 16.55 24.88
N ALA A 53 49.50 15.23 25.00
CA ALA A 53 48.30 14.41 25.14
C ALA A 53 47.55 14.83 26.42
N ARG A 54 46.21 14.87 26.37
CA ARG A 54 45.39 15.09 27.56
C ARG A 54 44.30 14.03 27.63
N ASP A 55 44.45 13.19 28.64
CA ASP A 55 43.38 12.44 29.26
C ASP A 55 43.19 13.03 30.66
N THR A 56 41.95 13.34 31.06
CA THR A 56 41.47 13.50 32.45
C THR A 56 40.02 14.02 32.47
N GLY A 57 39.11 13.25 33.08
CA GLY A 57 38.16 13.80 34.05
C GLY A 57 36.69 14.01 33.65
N GLN A 58 35.79 13.48 34.50
CA GLN A 58 34.32 13.58 34.50
C GLN A 58 33.77 14.93 35.03
N ARG A 59 32.52 15.22 34.60
CA ARG A 59 31.41 15.96 35.26
C ARG A 59 31.66 17.39 35.80
N GLY A 60 30.84 18.33 35.27
CA GLY A 60 30.17 19.35 36.08
C GLY A 60 30.46 20.81 35.70
N ARG A 61 29.37 21.55 35.43
CA ARG A 61 29.25 23.02 35.28
C ARG A 61 29.87 23.67 34.03
N LEU A 62 28.98 24.09 33.12
CA LEU A 62 29.19 25.25 32.25
C LEU A 62 28.36 26.40 32.82
N GLY A 63 29.04 27.34 33.47
CA GLY A 63 28.50 28.67 33.71
C GLY A 63 29.06 29.62 32.67
N THR A 64 28.21 30.09 31.77
CA THR A 64 28.35 31.40 31.10
C THR A 64 26.95 31.95 30.77
N THR A 65 26.57 32.99 31.50
CA THR A 65 25.59 34.03 31.11
C THR A 65 26.38 35.18 30.47
N PRO A 66 25.81 35.99 29.55
CA PRO A 66 24.40 36.32 29.42
C PRO A 66 23.65 35.43 28.41
N PRO A 67 22.35 35.16 28.67
CA PRO A 67 21.52 34.35 27.77
C PRO A 67 21.22 35.13 26.49
N VAL A 68 21.59 34.55 25.34
CA VAL A 68 21.00 34.93 24.05
C VAL A 68 19.46 34.78 24.18
N PRO A 69 18.65 35.80 23.83
CA PRO A 69 17.21 35.66 23.78
C PRO A 69 16.82 34.59 22.75
N ARG A 70 16.69 33.36 23.21
CA ARG A 70 16.08 32.29 22.43
C ARG A 70 14.61 32.65 22.34
N ARG A 71 14.18 33.11 21.15
CA ARG A 71 12.77 33.34 20.82
C ARG A 71 11.99 32.12 21.32
N PRO A 72 11.07 32.26 22.30
CA PRO A 72 10.27 31.12 22.73
C PRO A 72 9.40 30.76 21.53
N THR A 73 9.64 29.59 20.95
CA THR A 73 8.67 28.95 20.08
C THR A 73 7.48 28.60 20.96
N LEU A 74 6.55 29.56 21.11
CA LEU A 74 5.27 29.46 21.82
C LEU A 74 4.28 28.51 21.14
N PHE A 75 4.77 27.63 20.26
CA PHE A 75 3.98 26.53 19.72
C PHE A 75 4.67 25.23 20.11
N PRO A 76 4.21 24.53 21.16
CA PRO A 76 4.25 23.08 21.12
C PRO A 76 3.49 22.71 19.85
N GLY A 77 4.25 22.41 18.78
CA GLY A 77 3.74 21.83 17.55
C GLY A 77 3.23 20.43 17.85
N SER A 78 2.07 20.38 18.48
CA SER A 78 1.24 19.21 18.64
C SER A 78 -0.16 19.65 18.27
N VAL A 79 -0.32 20.12 17.03
CA VAL A 79 -1.62 20.00 16.36
C VAL A 79 -2.04 18.56 16.63
N PRO A 80 -3.16 18.30 17.33
CA PRO A 80 -3.65 16.95 17.49
C PRO A 80 -3.79 16.41 16.07
N GLY A 81 -2.92 15.49 15.68
CA GLY A 81 -3.07 14.80 14.40
C GLY A 81 -4.50 14.27 14.36
N PRO A 82 -5.18 14.30 13.19
CA PRO A 82 -6.57 13.89 13.11
C PRO A 82 -6.72 12.55 13.83
N ARG A 83 -7.59 12.50 14.85
CA ARG A 83 -7.85 11.30 15.63
C ARG A 83 -8.19 10.21 14.62
N ARG A 84 -7.27 9.28 14.38
CA ARG A 84 -7.50 8.20 13.42
C ARG A 84 -8.53 7.30 14.05
N PHE A 85 -9.74 7.27 13.50
CA PHE A 85 -10.75 6.30 13.89
C PHE A 85 -10.15 4.90 13.78
N SER A 86 -10.30 4.10 14.82
CA SER A 86 -9.94 2.68 14.77
C SER A 86 -10.78 2.02 13.69
N PRO A 87 -10.21 1.12 12.86
CA PRO A 87 -10.99 0.37 11.87
C PRO A 87 -12.18 -0.35 12.51
N LEU A 88 -12.04 -0.82 13.75
CA LEU A 88 -13.12 -1.48 14.49
C LEU A 88 -14.26 -0.51 14.86
N SER A 89 -13.94 0.73 15.23
CA SER A 89 -14.97 1.75 15.52
C SER A 89 -15.75 2.12 14.26
N ALA A 90 -15.05 2.24 13.12
CA ALA A 90 -15.70 2.45 11.83
C ALA A 90 -16.57 1.24 11.45
N GLY A 91 -16.07 0.02 11.64
CA GLY A 91 -16.84 -1.21 11.44
C GLY A 91 -18.09 -1.30 12.31
N LEU A 92 -17.99 -0.94 13.59
CA LEU A 92 -19.14 -0.88 14.49
C LEU A 92 -20.18 0.14 14.02
N LEU A 93 -19.74 1.34 13.64
CA LEU A 93 -20.63 2.36 13.09
C LEU A 93 -21.35 1.86 11.83
N CYS A 94 -20.61 1.22 10.92
CA CYS A 94 -21.19 0.58 9.74
C CYS A 94 -22.19 -0.53 10.10
N ALA A 95 -21.91 -1.35 11.11
CA ALA A 95 -22.84 -2.38 11.58
C ALA A 95 -24.13 -1.78 12.14
N LEU A 96 -24.03 -0.69 12.91
CA LEU A 96 -25.19 0.03 13.45
C LEU A 96 -26.04 0.64 12.33
N PHE A 97 -25.42 1.31 11.35
CA PHE A 97 -26.13 1.81 10.18
C PHE A 97 -26.77 0.69 9.36
N PHE A 98 -26.05 -0.42 9.15
CA PHE A 98 -26.58 -1.58 8.45
C PHE A 98 -27.81 -2.15 9.17
N ALA A 99 -27.75 -2.31 10.49
CA ALA A 99 -28.87 -2.78 11.30
C ALA A 99 -30.06 -1.81 11.22
N ALA A 100 -29.82 -0.50 11.31
CA ALA A 100 -30.87 0.51 11.20
C ALA A 100 -31.55 0.50 9.81
N ILE A 101 -30.77 0.43 8.73
CA ILE A 101 -31.32 0.33 7.36
C ILE A 101 -32.10 -0.98 7.20
N THR A 102 -31.55 -2.10 7.68
CA THR A 102 -32.19 -3.41 7.58
C THR A 102 -33.51 -3.45 8.34
N TRP A 103 -33.56 -2.85 9.53
CA TRP A 103 -34.79 -2.71 10.30
C TRP A 103 -35.85 -1.91 9.54
N GLN A 104 -35.46 -0.78 8.93
CA GLN A 104 -36.36 0.06 8.14
C GLN A 104 -36.87 -0.65 6.88
N VAL A 105 -36.05 -1.46 6.23
CA VAL A 105 -36.45 -2.27 5.08
C VAL A 105 -37.44 -3.37 5.48
N ALA A 106 -37.14 -4.06 6.59
CA ALA A 106 -37.96 -5.16 7.12
C ALA A 106 -39.34 -4.68 7.59
N ASP A 107 -39.39 -3.57 8.33
CA ASP A 107 -40.62 -3.03 8.93
C ASP A 107 -41.39 -2.08 8.01
N HIS A 108 -40.98 -1.97 6.74
CA HIS A 108 -41.61 -1.06 5.76
C HIS A 108 -41.62 0.41 6.23
N GLY A 109 -40.55 0.82 6.91
CA GLY A 109 -40.43 2.13 7.55
C GLY A 109 -40.38 3.32 6.57
N PRO A 110 -40.45 4.56 7.09
CA PRO A 110 -40.50 5.77 6.26
C PRO A 110 -39.26 5.95 5.37
N LEU A 111 -38.10 5.47 5.81
CA LEU A 111 -36.87 5.52 4.99
C LEU A 111 -37.01 4.70 3.70
N ARG A 112 -37.77 3.59 3.74
CA ARG A 112 -38.07 2.79 2.55
C ARG A 112 -39.04 3.50 1.59
N THR A 113 -40.03 4.22 2.11
CA THR A 113 -40.90 5.00 1.21
C THR A 113 -40.13 6.12 0.50
N LEU A 114 -39.19 6.76 1.22
CA LEU A 114 -38.34 7.81 0.65
C LEU A 114 -37.34 7.25 -0.37
N ASP A 115 -36.71 6.12 -0.08
CA ASP A 115 -35.75 5.51 -1.01
C ASP A 115 -36.41 5.02 -2.29
N GLU A 116 -37.61 4.46 -2.22
CA GLU A 116 -38.37 4.03 -3.39
C GLU A 116 -38.85 5.20 -4.25
N ARG A 117 -39.15 6.36 -3.63
CA ARG A 117 -39.43 7.60 -4.37
C ARG A 117 -38.16 8.12 -5.05
N LEU A 118 -37.06 8.21 -4.32
CA LEU A 118 -35.77 8.67 -4.84
C LEU A 118 -35.25 7.76 -5.96
N GLY A 119 -35.35 6.44 -5.79
CA GLY A 119 -34.92 5.47 -6.80
C GLY A 119 -35.68 5.65 -8.11
N ARG A 120 -37.00 5.89 -8.04
CA ARG A 120 -37.83 6.14 -9.22
C ARG A 120 -37.44 7.44 -9.94
N THR A 121 -37.19 8.53 -9.21
CA THR A 121 -36.78 9.80 -9.84
C THR A 121 -35.41 9.69 -10.50
N ILE A 122 -34.47 8.98 -9.88
CA ILE A 122 -33.14 8.71 -10.45
C ILE A 122 -33.26 7.82 -11.70
N ALA A 123 -34.01 6.72 -11.62
CA ALA A 123 -34.24 5.81 -12.74
C ALA A 123 -34.97 6.47 -13.92
N ALA A 124 -35.85 7.45 -13.66
CA ALA A 124 -36.51 8.24 -14.70
C ALA A 124 -35.57 9.24 -15.39
N GLY A 125 -34.33 9.40 -14.92
CA GLY A 125 -33.34 10.29 -15.55
C GLY A 125 -33.16 11.64 -14.86
N GLY A 126 -33.65 11.82 -13.63
CA GLY A 126 -33.53 13.08 -12.88
C GLY A 126 -32.10 13.60 -12.66
N ILE A 127 -31.07 12.76 -12.85
CA ILE A 127 -29.64 13.14 -12.70
C ILE A 127 -28.96 13.42 -14.06
N GLY A 128 -29.64 13.30 -15.20
CA GLY A 128 -29.06 13.60 -16.51
C GLY A 128 -27.90 12.69 -16.95
N ILE A 129 -27.66 11.58 -16.22
CA ILE A 129 -26.60 10.62 -16.54
C ILE A 129 -27.05 9.75 -17.74
N PRO A 130 -26.22 9.66 -18.81
CA PRO A 130 -26.50 8.79 -19.95
C PRO A 130 -26.61 7.32 -19.55
N SER A 131 -27.50 6.57 -20.23
CA SER A 131 -27.75 5.16 -19.93
C SER A 131 -26.50 4.28 -20.06
N GLY A 132 -25.68 4.49 -21.10
CA GLY A 132 -24.44 3.73 -21.31
C GLY A 132 -23.41 3.94 -20.20
N LEU A 133 -23.30 5.17 -19.68
CA LEU A 133 -22.40 5.45 -18.55
C LEU A 133 -22.91 4.81 -17.27
N ALA A 134 -24.22 4.83 -17.04
CA ALA A 134 -24.84 4.16 -15.89
C ALA A 134 -24.68 2.64 -15.93
N GLU A 135 -24.82 2.02 -17.11
CA GLU A 135 -24.55 0.58 -17.30
C GLU A 135 -23.08 0.26 -17.03
N PHE A 136 -22.15 1.01 -17.62
CA PHE A 136 -20.72 0.82 -17.39
C PHE A 136 -20.36 0.85 -15.90
N PHE A 137 -20.90 1.80 -15.15
CA PHE A 137 -20.69 1.84 -13.70
C PHE A 137 -21.36 0.68 -12.96
N ALA A 138 -22.54 0.24 -13.37
CA ALA A 138 -23.18 -0.95 -12.80
C ALA A 138 -22.34 -2.21 -13.03
N ASP A 139 -21.77 -2.37 -14.22
CA ASP A 139 -20.92 -3.50 -14.60
C ASP A 139 -19.63 -3.60 -13.79
N LEU A 140 -19.09 -2.47 -13.30
CA LEU A 140 -17.94 -2.49 -12.38
C LEU A 140 -18.29 -3.20 -11.06
N GLY A 141 -19.56 -3.27 -10.67
CA GLY A 141 -20.00 -4.07 -9.52
C GLY A 141 -20.16 -5.56 -9.79
N ASN A 142 -20.08 -5.99 -11.05
CA ASN A 142 -20.24 -7.37 -11.43
C ASN A 142 -19.03 -8.20 -10.98
N THR A 143 -19.28 -9.40 -10.44
CA THR A 143 -18.23 -10.35 -10.04
C THR A 143 -17.28 -10.67 -11.20
N VAL A 144 -17.77 -10.71 -12.44
CA VAL A 144 -16.96 -10.95 -13.65
C VAL A 144 -15.87 -9.89 -13.82
N VAL A 145 -16.09 -8.67 -13.34
CA VAL A 145 -15.10 -7.57 -13.41
C VAL A 145 -14.33 -7.45 -12.10
N ALA A 146 -15.02 -7.46 -10.97
CA ALA A 146 -14.42 -7.24 -9.66
C ALA A 146 -13.48 -8.38 -9.24
N LEU A 147 -13.80 -9.65 -9.54
CA LEU A 147 -12.99 -10.81 -9.16
C LEU A 147 -11.61 -10.80 -9.85
N PRO A 148 -11.50 -10.65 -11.20
CA PRO A 148 -10.20 -10.57 -11.84
C PRO A 148 -9.34 -9.41 -11.34
N VAL A 149 -9.95 -8.23 -11.11
CA VAL A 149 -9.22 -7.07 -10.59
C VAL A 149 -8.63 -7.38 -9.21
N LEU A 150 -9.43 -7.94 -8.31
CA LEU A 150 -8.93 -8.33 -6.98
C LEU A 150 -7.86 -9.43 -7.09
N ALA A 151 -8.06 -10.44 -7.94
CA ALA A 151 -7.11 -11.53 -8.13
C ALA A 151 -5.74 -11.01 -8.59
N VAL A 152 -5.71 -10.10 -9.56
CA VAL A 152 -4.47 -9.45 -10.02
C VAL A 152 -3.77 -8.72 -8.87
N VAL A 153 -4.51 -7.96 -8.06
CA VAL A 153 -3.95 -7.22 -6.91
C VAL A 153 -3.44 -8.18 -5.83
N MET A 154 -4.14 -9.28 -5.56
CA MET A 154 -3.74 -10.31 -4.60
C MET A 154 -2.44 -11.01 -5.02
N VAL A 155 -2.34 -11.39 -6.30
CA VAL A 155 -1.13 -12.01 -6.88
C VAL A 155 0.03 -11.02 -6.82
N TRP A 156 -0.19 -9.77 -7.24
CA TRP A 156 0.82 -8.72 -7.16
C TRP A 156 1.29 -8.50 -5.72
N ALA A 157 0.37 -8.35 -4.77
CA ALA A 157 0.71 -8.14 -3.35
C ALA A 157 1.47 -9.34 -2.75
N GLY A 158 1.08 -10.56 -3.11
CA GLY A 158 1.78 -11.79 -2.74
C GLY A 158 3.21 -11.82 -3.30
N TRP A 159 3.36 -11.53 -4.60
CA TRP A 159 4.66 -11.45 -5.26
C TRP A 159 5.56 -10.37 -4.64
N GLN A 160 5.02 -9.19 -4.32
CA GLN A 160 5.76 -8.15 -3.60
C GLN A 160 6.25 -8.64 -2.22
N GLY A 161 5.38 -9.32 -1.46
CA GLY A 161 5.74 -9.89 -0.16
C GLY A 161 6.84 -10.95 -0.27
N TRP A 162 6.74 -11.81 -1.27
CA TRP A 162 7.75 -12.82 -1.60
C TRP A 162 9.10 -12.18 -1.98
N ARG A 163 9.12 -11.19 -2.88
CA ARG A 163 10.36 -10.49 -3.29
C ARG A 163 11.09 -9.85 -2.12
N VAL A 164 10.37 -9.15 -1.24
CA VAL A 164 10.98 -8.49 -0.07
C VAL A 164 11.59 -9.50 0.90
N ARG A 165 10.97 -10.68 1.05
CA ARG A 165 11.51 -11.77 1.87
C ARG A 165 12.81 -12.32 1.30
N HIS A 166 12.83 -12.67 0.02
CA HIS A 166 14.02 -13.24 -0.63
C HIS A 166 15.18 -12.24 -0.68
N GLY A 167 14.91 -10.95 -0.91
CA GLY A 167 15.95 -9.92 -0.89
C GLY A 167 16.60 -9.71 0.49
N ARG A 168 15.87 -9.91 1.59
CA ARG A 168 16.43 -9.83 2.95
C ARG A 168 17.28 -11.04 3.33
N GLN A 169 16.94 -12.22 2.81
CA GLN A 169 17.68 -13.45 3.11
C GLN A 169 19.07 -13.47 2.46
N GLY A 170 19.25 -12.84 1.30
CA GLY A 170 20.55 -12.73 0.62
C GLY A 170 21.55 -11.76 1.26
N GLN A 171 21.11 -10.86 2.14
CA GLN A 171 21.97 -9.84 2.77
C GLN A 171 22.40 -10.20 4.20
N GLY A 172 21.82 -11.24 4.80
CA GLY A 172 22.11 -11.71 6.17
C GLY A 172 23.14 -12.83 6.27
N GLY A 173 23.82 -13.19 5.18
CA GLY A 173 24.77 -14.30 5.11
C GLY A 173 26.15 -14.04 5.72
N GLU A 174 26.43 -12.83 6.20
CA GLU A 174 27.77 -12.44 6.66
C GLU A 174 27.73 -11.89 8.09
N LYS A 175 27.20 -12.68 9.03
CA LYS A 175 27.67 -12.63 10.43
C LYS A 175 27.31 -13.94 11.10
N GLY A 176 28.31 -14.80 11.17
CA GLY A 176 28.25 -16.02 11.95
C GLY A 176 28.07 -15.74 13.44
N ASP A 177 27.45 -16.73 14.06
CA ASP A 177 27.55 -17.15 15.45
C ASP A 177 26.38 -16.84 16.40
N ARG A 178 25.92 -17.96 16.98
CA ARG A 178 25.06 -18.19 18.17
C ARG A 178 23.53 -18.13 18.02
N GLY A 179 22.96 -19.34 18.12
CA GLY A 179 21.67 -19.56 18.75
C GLY A 179 20.61 -20.16 17.84
N ALA A 180 20.74 -21.45 17.53
CA ALA A 180 19.61 -22.27 17.14
C ALA A 180 18.50 -22.13 18.20
N GLY A 181 17.31 -21.67 17.81
CA GLY A 181 16.18 -21.62 18.74
C GLY A 181 15.02 -20.67 18.44
N ASP A 182 15.08 -19.81 17.43
CA ASP A 182 13.90 -19.03 17.03
C ASP A 182 13.84 -18.97 15.51
N GLY A 183 13.12 -19.92 14.92
CA GLY A 183 12.66 -19.83 13.54
C GLY A 183 11.80 -18.59 13.42
N GLY A 184 12.47 -17.45 13.17
CA GLY A 184 11.94 -16.11 13.30
C GLY A 184 10.56 -16.04 12.72
N ALA A 185 9.58 -15.78 13.60
CA ALA A 185 8.15 -15.83 13.33
C ALA A 185 7.88 -15.31 11.92
N SER A 186 7.66 -16.26 11.01
CA SER A 186 7.49 -15.98 9.60
C SER A 186 6.24 -15.14 9.48
N VAL A 187 6.41 -13.83 9.31
CA VAL A 187 5.30 -12.96 8.90
C VAL A 187 4.78 -13.57 7.61
N ARG A 188 3.63 -14.23 7.71
CA ARG A 188 3.03 -15.01 6.63
C ARG A 188 2.56 -14.02 5.57
N TRP A 189 3.44 -13.69 4.65
CA TRP A 189 3.26 -12.68 3.59
C TRP A 189 2.01 -12.93 2.74
N TRP A 190 1.54 -14.18 2.69
CA TRP A 190 0.32 -14.61 2.00
C TRP A 190 -0.98 -14.35 2.77
N VAL A 191 -0.94 -14.12 4.10
CA VAL A 191 -2.15 -13.99 4.94
C VAL A 191 -3.05 -12.83 4.49
N PRO A 192 -2.55 -11.60 4.23
CA PRO A 192 -3.42 -10.51 3.79
C PRO A 192 -4.15 -10.81 2.48
N SER A 193 -3.47 -11.47 1.54
CA SER A 193 -4.07 -11.85 0.25
C SER A 193 -5.13 -12.94 0.43
N LEU A 194 -4.86 -14.00 1.21
CA LEU A 194 -5.88 -15.01 1.48
C LEU A 194 -7.08 -14.43 2.25
N ALA A 195 -6.82 -13.58 3.26
CA ALA A 195 -7.87 -12.91 4.00
C ALA A 195 -8.72 -12.00 3.09
N ALA A 196 -8.13 -11.38 2.05
CA ALA A 196 -8.87 -10.59 1.07
C ALA A 196 -9.79 -11.47 0.20
N GLY A 197 -9.29 -12.61 -0.28
CA GLY A 197 -10.12 -13.59 -1.01
C GLY A 197 -11.26 -14.13 -0.15
N LEU A 198 -11.00 -14.45 1.12
CA LEU A 198 -12.02 -14.87 2.07
C LEU A 198 -13.05 -13.76 2.34
N ALA A 199 -12.62 -12.50 2.50
CA ALA A 199 -13.54 -11.38 2.70
C ALA A 199 -14.51 -11.22 1.53
N LEU A 200 -14.04 -11.42 0.29
CA LEU A 200 -14.90 -11.40 -0.88
C LEU A 200 -15.82 -12.63 -0.94
N ALA A 201 -15.33 -13.83 -0.59
CA ALA A 201 -16.14 -15.05 -0.54
C ALA A 201 -17.25 -14.99 0.53
N VAL A 202 -17.07 -14.24 1.61
CA VAL A 202 -18.09 -13.99 2.64
C VAL A 202 -19.26 -13.15 2.10
N VAL A 203 -19.06 -12.34 1.05
CA VAL A 203 -20.11 -11.49 0.48
C VAL A 203 -21.35 -12.31 0.06
N PRO A 204 -21.27 -13.31 -0.84
CA PRO A 204 -22.44 -14.11 -1.19
C PRO A 204 -22.99 -14.89 0.01
N ALA A 205 -22.14 -15.36 0.92
CA ALA A 205 -22.56 -16.10 2.12
C ALA A 205 -23.42 -15.25 3.07
N LEU A 206 -23.28 -13.92 3.07
CA LEU A 206 -24.13 -13.01 3.85
C LEU A 206 -25.30 -12.47 3.02
N VAL A 207 -25.03 -12.04 1.79
CA VAL A 207 -26.01 -11.36 0.94
C VAL A 207 -27.14 -12.32 0.52
N VAL A 208 -26.82 -13.56 0.15
CA VAL A 208 -27.84 -14.52 -0.31
C VAL A 208 -28.86 -14.84 0.79
N PRO A 209 -28.46 -15.25 2.01
CA PRO A 209 -29.41 -15.49 3.09
C PRO A 209 -30.24 -14.25 3.46
N LEU A 210 -29.61 -13.06 3.50
CA LEU A 210 -30.33 -11.82 3.79
C LEU A 210 -31.39 -11.49 2.75
N LYS A 211 -31.09 -11.71 1.46
CA LYS A 211 -32.03 -11.52 0.36
C LYS A 211 -33.22 -12.46 0.47
N LEU A 212 -32.97 -13.74 0.77
CA LEU A 212 -34.01 -14.75 0.96
C LEU A 212 -34.89 -14.44 2.18
N TRP A 213 -34.28 -13.93 3.26
CA TRP A 213 -35.01 -13.61 4.49
C TRP A 213 -35.89 -12.36 4.35
N LEU A 214 -35.38 -11.30 3.71
CA LEU A 214 -36.10 -10.03 3.60
C LEU A 214 -37.04 -9.98 2.41
N ALA A 215 -36.76 -10.76 1.35
CA ALA A 215 -37.55 -10.86 0.13
C ALA A 215 -37.99 -9.49 -0.43
N ARG A 216 -37.14 -8.46 -0.27
CA ARG A 216 -37.49 -7.08 -0.66
C ARG A 216 -37.80 -7.03 -2.16
N PRO A 217 -38.98 -6.51 -2.57
CA PRO A 217 -39.31 -6.32 -3.98
C PRO A 217 -38.37 -5.35 -4.69
N GLY A 218 -38.07 -5.66 -5.95
CA GLY A 218 -37.18 -4.84 -6.78
C GLY A 218 -37.85 -3.61 -7.39
N PRO A 219 -37.07 -2.73 -8.04
CA PRO A 219 -37.60 -1.62 -8.80
C PRO A 219 -38.49 -2.08 -9.98
N PRO A 220 -39.38 -1.21 -10.51
CA PRO A 220 -40.35 -1.59 -11.55
C PRO A 220 -39.72 -2.21 -12.80
N GLN A 221 -38.51 -1.81 -13.17
CA GLN A 221 -37.78 -2.34 -14.33
C GLN A 221 -37.40 -3.82 -14.17
N MET A 222 -37.31 -4.30 -12.93
CA MET A 222 -37.03 -5.70 -12.59
C MET A 222 -38.26 -6.43 -12.06
N ALA A 223 -39.44 -5.80 -12.07
CA ALA A 223 -40.68 -6.43 -11.66
C ALA A 223 -41.05 -7.56 -12.63
N GLY A 224 -41.31 -8.76 -12.11
CA GLY A 224 -41.64 -9.96 -12.90
C GLY A 224 -40.46 -10.91 -13.20
N GLY A 225 -39.25 -10.62 -12.71
CA GLY A 225 -38.12 -11.56 -12.74
C GLY A 225 -38.26 -12.70 -11.72
N ALA A 226 -37.61 -13.84 -11.99
CA ALA A 226 -37.69 -15.07 -11.18
C ALA A 226 -36.99 -15.01 -9.79
N HIS A 227 -36.56 -13.84 -9.34
CA HIS A 227 -35.76 -13.70 -8.12
C HIS A 227 -36.34 -12.63 -7.20
N ASP A 228 -37.00 -13.08 -6.13
CA ASP A 228 -37.36 -12.24 -5.00
C ASP A 228 -36.11 -11.93 -4.14
N GLY A 229 -35.98 -10.71 -3.63
CA GLY A 229 -34.88 -10.31 -2.74
C GLY A 229 -33.81 -9.41 -3.37
N PHE A 230 -34.03 -8.09 -3.29
CA PHE A 230 -33.11 -7.07 -3.82
C PHE A 230 -32.19 -6.45 -2.76
N TYR A 231 -32.58 -6.48 -1.48
CA TYR A 231 -31.79 -5.98 -0.36
C TYR A 231 -31.02 -7.11 0.36
N PRO A 232 -29.73 -6.92 0.67
CA PRO A 232 -28.84 -5.85 0.20
C PRO A 232 -28.34 -6.08 -1.24
N SER A 233 -27.79 -5.04 -1.88
CA SER A 233 -27.26 -5.16 -3.26
C SER A 233 -26.00 -6.03 -3.32
N GLY A 234 -26.03 -7.08 -4.14
CA GLY A 234 -24.88 -7.96 -4.37
C GLY A 234 -23.76 -7.29 -5.18
N HIS A 235 -24.12 -6.53 -6.21
CA HIS A 235 -23.16 -5.76 -7.02
C HIS A 235 -22.47 -4.68 -6.18
N GLY A 236 -23.25 -3.94 -5.37
CA GLY A 236 -22.71 -2.94 -4.45
C GLY A 236 -21.79 -3.55 -3.39
N ALA A 237 -22.17 -4.69 -2.79
CA ALA A 237 -21.33 -5.37 -1.80
C ALA A 237 -20.02 -5.89 -2.41
N THR A 238 -20.11 -6.52 -3.58
CA THR A 238 -18.96 -7.07 -4.31
C THR A 238 -17.97 -5.97 -4.66
N ALA A 239 -18.45 -4.87 -5.25
CA ALA A 239 -17.61 -3.70 -5.56
C ALA A 239 -16.91 -3.15 -4.31
N ALA A 240 -17.70 -2.87 -3.26
CA ALA A 240 -17.19 -2.20 -2.07
C ALA A 240 -16.15 -3.05 -1.34
N VAL A 241 -16.37 -4.36 -1.23
CA VAL A 241 -15.40 -5.28 -0.62
C VAL A 241 -14.20 -5.46 -1.52
N ALA A 242 -14.37 -5.84 -2.79
CA ALA A 242 -13.26 -6.17 -3.69
C ALA A 242 -12.31 -4.97 -3.89
N TYR A 243 -12.84 -3.81 -4.25
CA TYR A 243 -12.03 -2.61 -4.46
C TYR A 243 -11.48 -2.05 -3.13
N GLY A 244 -12.23 -2.18 -2.04
CA GLY A 244 -11.78 -1.80 -0.69
C GLY A 244 -10.57 -2.60 -0.22
N VAL A 245 -10.64 -3.94 -0.24
CA VAL A 245 -9.51 -4.79 0.17
C VAL A 245 -8.33 -4.66 -0.80
N ALA A 246 -8.58 -4.49 -2.11
CA ALA A 246 -7.54 -4.25 -3.09
C ALA A 246 -6.75 -2.96 -2.77
N ALA A 247 -7.45 -1.85 -2.53
CA ALA A 247 -6.83 -0.58 -2.13
C ALA A 247 -6.04 -0.71 -0.82
N LEU A 248 -6.56 -1.43 0.16
CA LEU A 248 -5.87 -1.65 1.42
C LEU A 248 -4.62 -2.52 1.27
N LEU A 249 -4.63 -3.54 0.42
CA LEU A 249 -3.45 -4.34 0.07
C LEU A 249 -2.35 -3.47 -0.56
N LEU A 250 -2.71 -2.63 -1.54
CA LEU A 250 -1.79 -1.73 -2.23
C LEU A 250 -1.15 -0.71 -1.26
N THR A 251 -1.95 -0.11 -0.37
CA THR A 251 -1.51 0.94 0.56
C THR A 251 -0.70 0.37 1.73
N ARG A 252 -1.09 -0.78 2.30
CA ARG A 252 -0.31 -1.48 3.35
C ARG A 252 1.03 -2.00 2.81
N GLY A 253 1.05 -2.56 1.60
CA GLY A 253 2.29 -3.03 0.96
C GLY A 253 3.32 -1.90 0.75
N ARG A 254 2.84 -0.72 0.34
CA ARG A 254 3.70 0.47 0.16
C ARG A 254 4.21 1.04 1.48
N ARG A 255 3.38 1.12 2.51
CA ARG A 255 3.81 1.58 3.85
C ARG A 255 4.92 0.71 4.44
N ARG A 256 4.87 -0.61 4.22
CA ARG A 256 5.92 -1.54 4.68
C ARG A 256 7.26 -1.37 3.98
N THR A 257 7.28 -0.88 2.74
CA THR A 257 8.49 -0.78 1.92
C THR A 257 9.09 0.63 1.87
N ARG A 258 8.31 1.68 2.18
CA ARG A 258 8.72 3.08 2.03
C ARG A 258 8.27 3.96 3.20
N ALA A 259 8.41 3.45 4.43
CA ALA A 259 7.94 4.12 5.66
C ALA A 259 8.41 5.59 5.80
N ASP A 260 9.55 5.96 5.21
CA ASP A 260 10.16 7.30 5.39
C ASP A 260 9.72 8.37 4.37
N ARG A 261 8.73 8.12 3.50
CA ARG A 261 8.32 9.12 2.49
C ARG A 261 6.97 9.80 2.79
N PRO A 262 6.92 11.15 2.91
CA PRO A 262 5.68 11.90 3.17
C PRO A 262 4.62 11.74 2.07
N ALA A 263 5.04 11.47 0.83
CA ALA A 263 4.16 11.21 -0.31
C ALA A 263 3.24 9.97 -0.14
N THR A 264 3.53 9.08 0.82
CA THR A 264 2.70 7.89 1.09
C THR A 264 1.32 8.25 1.64
N GLY A 265 1.19 9.38 2.35
CA GLY A 265 -0.07 9.86 2.89
C GLY A 265 -1.05 10.32 1.81
N ALA A 266 -0.60 11.23 0.94
CA ALA A 266 -1.41 11.77 -0.16
C ALA A 266 -1.90 10.67 -1.11
N LEU A 267 -1.02 9.71 -1.47
CA LEU A 267 -1.40 8.57 -2.30
C LEU A 267 -2.43 7.66 -1.61
N THR A 268 -2.30 7.42 -0.31
CA THR A 268 -3.30 6.62 0.43
C THR A 268 -4.67 7.31 0.35
N LEU A 269 -4.71 8.63 0.54
CA LEU A 269 -5.94 9.41 0.46
C LEU A 269 -6.52 9.42 -0.95
N ALA A 270 -5.69 9.60 -1.98
CA ALA A 270 -6.12 9.56 -3.38
C ALA A 270 -6.69 8.19 -3.76
N VAL A 271 -6.06 7.10 -3.33
CA VAL A 271 -6.58 5.73 -3.55
C VAL A 271 -7.90 5.54 -2.81
N ALA A 272 -8.00 5.98 -1.56
CA ALA A 272 -9.24 5.87 -0.78
C ALA A 272 -10.37 6.67 -1.43
N ALA A 273 -10.11 7.92 -1.84
CA ALA A 273 -11.06 8.75 -2.57
C ALA A 273 -11.47 8.06 -3.88
N GLY A 274 -10.53 7.54 -4.66
CA GLY A 274 -10.82 6.80 -5.89
C GLY A 274 -11.75 5.60 -5.67
N VAL A 275 -11.55 4.82 -4.61
CA VAL A 275 -12.46 3.71 -4.26
C VAL A 275 -13.85 4.21 -3.85
N VAL A 276 -13.93 5.31 -3.09
CA VAL A 276 -15.22 5.92 -2.72
C VAL A 276 -15.95 6.40 -3.96
N LEU A 277 -15.30 7.19 -4.82
CA LEU A 277 -15.86 7.69 -6.08
C LEU A 277 -16.31 6.55 -7.00
N LEU A 278 -15.50 5.50 -7.12
CA LEU A 278 -15.85 4.29 -7.87
C LEU A 278 -17.13 3.64 -7.34
N ASN A 279 -17.23 3.41 -6.03
CA ASN A 279 -18.41 2.79 -5.43
C ASN A 279 -19.65 3.68 -5.52
N VAL A 280 -19.49 5.00 -5.37
CA VAL A 280 -20.56 5.97 -5.62
C VAL A 280 -21.04 5.88 -7.07
N GLY A 281 -20.11 5.80 -8.03
CA GLY A 281 -20.42 5.57 -9.44
C GLY A 281 -21.21 4.28 -9.65
N VAL A 282 -20.74 3.14 -9.11
CA VAL A 282 -21.44 1.85 -9.14
C VAL A 282 -22.86 1.99 -8.58
N GLY A 283 -23.01 2.59 -7.40
CA GLY A 283 -24.30 2.79 -6.76
C GLY A 283 -25.27 3.62 -7.60
N ILE A 284 -24.80 4.75 -8.13
CA ILE A 284 -25.59 5.60 -9.02
C ILE A 284 -25.97 4.84 -10.29
N GLY A 285 -25.04 4.07 -10.88
CA GLY A 285 -25.30 3.22 -12.05
C GLY A 285 -26.42 2.21 -11.80
N LEU A 286 -26.33 1.45 -10.70
CA LEU A 286 -27.33 0.46 -10.31
C LEU A 286 -28.72 1.06 -10.13
N VAL A 287 -28.81 2.22 -9.46
CA VAL A 287 -30.11 2.89 -9.23
C VAL A 287 -30.64 3.51 -10.53
N ARG A 288 -29.77 4.16 -11.33
CA ARG A 288 -30.14 4.80 -12.60
C ARG A 288 -30.65 3.80 -13.65
N ARG A 289 -30.13 2.57 -13.62
CA ARG A 289 -30.58 1.45 -14.47
C ARG A 289 -31.81 0.72 -13.92
N GLY A 290 -32.23 1.04 -12.69
CA GLY A 290 -33.37 0.39 -12.04
C GLY A 290 -33.06 -1.02 -11.57
N TYR A 291 -31.79 -1.37 -11.36
CA TYR A 291 -31.40 -2.70 -10.88
C TYR A 291 -31.57 -2.85 -9.37
N HIS A 292 -31.45 -1.74 -8.63
CA HIS A 292 -31.54 -1.71 -7.17
C HIS A 292 -32.11 -0.40 -6.65
N TRP A 293 -32.68 -0.42 -5.45
CA TRP A 293 -33.05 0.79 -4.71
C TRP A 293 -31.84 1.42 -4.01
N PRO A 294 -31.87 2.73 -3.70
CA PRO A 294 -30.77 3.40 -3.00
C PRO A 294 -30.38 2.74 -1.66
N LEU A 295 -31.35 2.28 -0.84
CA LEU A 295 -31.01 1.62 0.42
C LEU A 295 -30.36 0.25 0.23
N ASP A 296 -30.65 -0.47 -0.86
CA ASP A 296 -29.98 -1.75 -1.17
C ASP A 296 -28.47 -1.54 -1.32
N VAL A 297 -28.11 -0.44 -1.99
CA VAL A 297 -26.72 -0.04 -2.22
C VAL A 297 -26.09 0.46 -0.92
N LEU A 298 -26.75 1.37 -0.19
CA LEU A 298 -26.22 1.90 1.07
C LEU A 298 -26.03 0.81 2.13
N GLY A 299 -26.98 -0.11 2.25
CA GLY A 299 -26.84 -1.29 3.12
C GLY A 299 -25.64 -2.14 2.73
N SER A 300 -25.41 -2.36 1.44
CA SER A 300 -24.25 -3.11 0.96
C SER A 300 -22.91 -2.43 1.28
N TRP A 301 -22.83 -1.10 1.24
CA TRP A 301 -21.62 -0.36 1.63
C TRP A 301 -21.36 -0.43 3.13
N CYS A 302 -22.42 -0.38 3.95
CA CYS A 302 -22.29 -0.57 5.39
C CYS A 302 -21.79 -1.99 5.71
N LEU A 303 -22.36 -3.02 5.07
CA LEU A 303 -21.89 -4.39 5.20
C LEU A 303 -20.41 -4.54 4.79
N ALA A 304 -20.02 -3.93 3.67
CA ALA A 304 -18.63 -3.90 3.24
C ALA A 304 -17.71 -3.21 4.27
N GLY A 305 -18.14 -2.10 4.87
CA GLY A 305 -17.41 -1.43 5.95
C GLY A 305 -17.10 -2.35 7.14
N VAL A 306 -18.06 -3.19 7.54
CA VAL A 306 -17.85 -4.23 8.58
C VAL A 306 -16.78 -5.23 8.13
N LEU A 307 -16.88 -5.77 6.92
CA LEU A 307 -15.93 -6.75 6.40
C LEU A 307 -14.51 -6.18 6.26
N LEU A 308 -14.38 -4.93 5.79
CA LEU A 308 -13.10 -4.24 5.69
C LEU A 308 -12.47 -3.99 7.06
N ALA A 309 -13.29 -3.65 8.07
CA ALA A 309 -12.84 -3.49 9.45
C ALA A 309 -12.34 -4.81 10.04
N VAL A 310 -13.08 -5.90 9.86
CA VAL A 310 -12.67 -7.25 10.27
C VAL A 310 -11.38 -7.66 9.58
N TRP A 311 -11.27 -7.47 8.27
CA TRP A 311 -10.06 -7.78 7.53
C TRP A 311 -8.84 -6.99 8.03
N CYS A 312 -9.00 -5.71 8.36
CA CYS A 312 -7.95 -4.91 9.00
C CYS A 312 -7.54 -5.48 10.36
N ALA A 313 -8.51 -5.79 11.22
CA ALA A 313 -8.27 -6.33 12.55
C ALA A 313 -7.56 -7.69 12.52
N VAL A 314 -7.96 -8.56 11.60
CA VAL A 314 -7.27 -9.81 11.30
C VAL A 314 -5.81 -9.51 10.94
N CYS A 315 -5.57 -8.70 9.90
CA CYS A 315 -4.21 -8.37 9.44
C CYS A 315 -3.32 -7.76 10.55
N ASP A 316 -3.89 -6.94 11.43
CA ASP A 316 -3.16 -6.30 12.53
C ASP A 316 -2.86 -7.30 13.66
N GLY A 317 -3.82 -8.17 14.01
CA GLY A 317 -3.63 -9.24 15.01
C GLY A 317 -2.50 -10.21 14.63
N TRP A 318 -2.43 -10.62 13.35
CA TRP A 318 -1.34 -11.47 12.85
C TRP A 318 0.02 -10.76 12.81
N SER A 319 0.02 -9.43 12.69
CA SER A 319 1.25 -8.62 12.73
C SER A 319 1.76 -8.45 14.17
N GLY A 320 0.87 -8.32 15.15
CA GLY A 320 1.20 -8.13 16.57
C GLY A 320 1.54 -9.42 17.34
N ALA A 321 0.92 -10.55 16.99
CA ALA A 321 1.14 -11.84 17.67
C ALA A 321 2.58 -12.37 17.55
N GLY A 322 3.33 -11.94 16.53
CA GLY A 322 4.76 -12.26 16.41
C GLY A 322 5.65 -11.50 17.38
N ALA A 323 5.27 -10.28 17.78
CA ALA A 323 6.07 -9.41 18.64
C ALA A 323 5.88 -9.74 20.15
N SER A 324 4.65 -10.04 20.57
CA SER A 324 4.35 -10.35 21.98
C SER A 324 4.95 -11.67 22.45
N ARG A 325 5.08 -12.66 21.55
CA ARG A 325 5.64 -13.99 21.86
C ARG A 325 7.17 -13.98 22.01
N SER A 326 7.85 -13.06 21.33
CA SER A 326 9.31 -12.84 21.44
C SER A 326 9.68 -12.16 22.76
N GLY A 327 8.92 -11.13 23.18
CA GLY A 327 9.18 -10.40 24.42
C GLY A 327 8.97 -11.21 25.71
N ASN A 328 8.11 -12.24 25.67
CA ASN A 328 7.88 -13.10 26.84
C ASN A 328 8.97 -14.19 27.00
N ARG A 329 9.58 -14.65 25.91
CA ARG A 329 10.72 -15.59 25.94
C ARG A 329 12.00 -14.95 26.47
N SER A 330 12.28 -13.69 26.13
CA SER A 330 13.48 -13.00 26.64
C SER A 330 13.42 -12.74 28.16
N LYS A 331 12.23 -12.47 28.71
CA LYS A 331 12.02 -12.33 30.16
C LYS A 331 12.13 -13.66 30.92
N SER A 332 11.74 -14.78 30.29
CA SER A 332 11.88 -16.12 30.87
C SER A 332 13.33 -16.58 30.92
N GLY A 333 14.12 -16.33 29.86
CA GLY A 333 15.52 -16.76 29.80
C GLY A 333 16.47 -15.99 30.73
N ASN A 334 16.06 -14.81 31.20
CA ASN A 334 16.86 -14.00 32.12
C ASN A 334 16.57 -14.29 33.60
N ARG A 335 15.55 -15.11 33.91
CA ARG A 335 15.25 -15.53 35.31
C ARG A 335 15.95 -16.82 35.73
N SER A 336 16.56 -17.56 34.80
CA SER A 336 17.22 -18.84 35.10
C SER A 336 18.73 -18.75 35.30
N LYS A 337 19.31 -17.55 35.46
CA LYS A 337 20.76 -17.34 35.71
C LYS A 337 21.07 -16.73 37.09
N THR A 338 20.13 -16.83 38.00
CA THR A 338 20.28 -16.37 39.38
C THR A 338 19.79 -17.47 40.29
N GLN A 339 20.59 -18.52 40.40
CA GLN A 339 20.72 -19.41 41.55
C GLN A 339 22.13 -19.98 41.55
#